data_AF-A0A4U3LKD6-F1
#
_entry.id   AF-A0A4U3LKD6-F1
#
_cell.length_a   1.000
_cell.length_b   1.000
_cell.length_c   1.000
_cell.angle_alpha   90.00
_cell.angle_beta   90.00
_cell.angle_gamma   90.00
#
_symmetry.space_group_name_H-M   'P 1'
#
loop_
_entity.id
_entity.type
_entity.pdbx_description
1 polymer ?
#
loop_
_entity_poly.entity_id
_entity_poly.type
_entity_poly.pdbx_seq_one_letter_code
_entity_poly.pdbx_strand_id
1 'polypeptide(L)' 'MNPEPTLSGVEVTLFGPLAASVLRLLDQRYDNVTAVSAPSAGTVVTIADIDQAGERAVLNLLWDTGHQVRSVRRQSQ' A
#
# COMPACT_ATOMS: atom_id res chain seq x y z
N MET A 1 -1.37 -13.38 -28.93
CA MET A 1 -0.61 -13.06 -27.71
C MET A 1 -1.45 -12.04 -26.97
N ASN A 2 -2.25 -12.51 -26.01
CA ASN A 2 -3.11 -11.64 -25.21
C ASN A 2 -2.20 -11.08 -24.09
N PRO A 3 -2.04 -9.76 -23.91
CA PRO A 3 -1.39 -9.28 -22.72
C PRO A 3 -2.25 -9.72 -21.53
N GLU A 4 -1.65 -10.50 -20.63
CA GLU A 4 -2.21 -10.71 -19.29
C GLU A 4 -2.52 -9.32 -18.72
N PRO A 5 -3.64 -9.11 -18.01
CA PRO A 5 -3.82 -7.89 -17.25
C PRO A 5 -2.77 -7.92 -16.13
N THR A 6 -1.56 -7.43 -16.43
CA THR A 6 -0.74 -6.81 -15.41
C THR A 6 -1.67 -5.83 -14.72
N LEU A 7 -1.80 -5.91 -13.40
CA LEU A 7 -2.51 -4.91 -12.59
C LEU A 7 -1.70 -3.60 -12.63
N SER A 8 -1.49 -3.08 -13.83
CA SER A 8 -0.70 -1.91 -14.17
C SER A 8 -1.52 -0.69 -13.77
N GLY A 9 -1.31 -0.22 -12.55
CA GLY A 9 -2.02 0.97 -12.07
C GLY A 9 -2.19 1.06 -10.57
N VAL A 10 -1.89 0.00 -9.80
CA VAL A 10 -2.08 0.03 -8.35
C VAL A 10 -1.10 0.99 -7.71
N GLU A 11 -1.61 2.15 -7.27
CA GLU A 11 -0.85 3.15 -6.55
C GLU A 11 -1.15 3.05 -5.06
N VAL A 12 -0.10 2.74 -4.28
CA VAL A 12 -0.18 2.64 -2.82
C VAL A 12 0.62 3.78 -2.22
N THR A 13 -0.07 4.70 -1.55
CA THR A 13 0.58 5.78 -0.80
C THR A 13 0.46 5.54 0.70
N LEU A 14 1.59 5.50 1.39
CA LEU A 14 1.67 5.24 2.83
C LEU A 14 2.20 6.48 3.54
N PHE A 15 1.53 6.88 4.63
CA PHE A 15 1.95 7.99 5.47
C PHE A 15 2.19 7.50 6.89
N GLY A 16 3.37 7.75 7.47
CA GLY A 16 3.66 7.41 8.87
C GLY A 16 5.08 6.89 9.09
N PRO A 17 5.43 6.45 10.31
CA PRO A 17 6.69 5.79 10.59
C PRO A 17 6.66 4.38 9.98
N LEU A 18 7.07 4.27 8.72
CA LEU A 18 7.10 3.03 7.96
C LEU A 18 8.49 2.39 8.05
N ALA A 19 8.53 1.11 8.41
CA ALA A 19 9.78 0.35 8.34
C ALA A 19 10.21 0.15 6.88
N ALA A 20 11.51 0.28 6.61
CA ALA A 20 12.08 0.09 5.28
C ALA A 20 11.78 -1.31 4.70
N SER A 21 11.64 -2.33 5.56
CA SER A 21 11.25 -3.69 5.15
C SER A 21 9.86 -3.75 4.53
N VAL A 22 8.90 -2.97 5.05
CA VAL A 22 7.54 -2.90 4.50
C VAL A 22 7.54 -2.24 3.13
N LEU A 23 8.28 -1.13 3.00
CA LEU A 23 8.42 -0.45 1.72
C LEU A 23 9.01 -1.37 0.67
N ARG A 24 10.04 -2.14 1.03
CA ARG A 24 10.63 -3.13 0.12
C ARG A 24 9.65 -4.23 -0.31
N LEU A 25 8.85 -4.73 0.62
CA LEU A 25 7.86 -5.77 0.31
C LEU A 25 6.73 -5.25 -0.58
N LEU A 26 6.33 -3.99 -0.39
CA LEU A 26 5.33 -3.36 -1.23
C LEU A 26 5.88 -3.04 -2.62
N ASP A 27 7.10 -2.51 -2.71
CA ASP A 27 7.80 -2.22 -3.98
C ASP A 27 8.02 -3.48 -4.82
N GLN A 28 8.20 -4.65 -4.18
CA GLN A 28 8.28 -5.93 -4.88
C GLN A 28 6.93 -6.45 -5.41
N ARG A 29 5.81 -5.94 -4.88
CA ARG A 29 4.47 -6.49 -5.10
C ARG A 29 3.56 -5.55 -5.90
N TYR A 30 3.87 -4.26 -5.90
CA TYR A 30 3.10 -3.20 -6.55
C TYR A 30 4.04 -2.33 -7.38
N ASP A 31 3.61 -1.96 -8.58
CA ASP A 31 4.42 -1.14 -9.50
C ASP A 31 4.63 0.30 -9.01
N ASN A 32 3.68 0.88 -8.27
CA ASN A 32 3.74 2.27 -7.78
C ASN A 32 3.52 2.35 -6.27
N VAL A 33 4.61 2.49 -5.52
CA VAL A 33 4.58 2.67 -4.06
C VAL A 33 5.17 4.02 -3.68
N THR A 34 4.36 4.86 -3.07
CA THR A 34 4.79 6.15 -2.52
C THR A 34 4.80 6.07 -1.00
N ALA A 35 5.95 6.36 -0.40
CA ALA A 35 6.10 6.35 1.06
C ALA A 35 6.44 7.75 1.58
N VAL A 36 5.56 8.30 2.41
CA VAL A 36 5.74 9.58 3.08
C VAL A 36 6.00 9.30 4.55
N SER A 37 7.28 9.37 4.95
CA SER A 37 7.65 9.18 6.35
C SER A 37 7.20 10.40 7.17
N ALA A 38 6.20 10.19 8.03
CA ALA A 38 5.63 11.23 8.89
C ALA A 38 5.75 10.77 10.35
N PRO A 39 6.84 11.12 11.07
CA PRO A 39 7.16 10.54 12.37
C PRO A 39 6.15 10.86 13.48
N SER A 40 5.33 11.91 13.30
CA SER A 40 4.32 12.35 14.28
C SER A 40 2.90 11.93 13.90
N ALA A 41 2.70 11.27 12.75
CA ALA A 41 1.40 10.85 12.27
C ALA A 41 1.24 9.32 12.43
N GLY A 42 0.02 8.87 12.77
CA GLY A 42 -0.28 7.43 12.72
C GLY A 42 -0.29 6.93 11.28
N THR A 43 -0.11 5.63 11.07
CA THR A 43 -0.01 5.05 9.73
C THR A 43 -1.33 5.20 8.97
N VAL A 44 -1.33 6.01 7.90
CA VAL A 44 -2.45 6.17 6.97
C VAL A 44 -2.07 5.53 5.65
N VAL A 45 -2.97 4.71 5.12
CA VAL A 45 -2.78 4.02 3.85
C VAL A 45 -3.80 4.56 2.87
N THR A 46 -3.32 5.14 1.78
CA THR A 46 -4.15 5.54 0.64
C THR A 46 -3.91 4.53 -0.48
N ILE A 47 -4.99 3.95 -0.99
CA ILE A 47 -4.93 2.97 -2.07
C ILE A 47 -5.81 3.44 -3.21
N ALA A 48 -5.25 3.46 -4.42
CA ALA A 48 -5.95 3.77 -5.66
C ALA A 48 -5.87 2.56 -6.61
N ASP A 49 -6.92 2.40 -7.42
CA ASP A 49 -7.00 1.40 -8.50
C ASP A 49 -6.75 -0.06 -8.06
N ILE A 50 -7.02 -0.39 -6.80
CA ILE A 50 -6.89 -1.76 -6.27
C ILE A 50 -8.26 -2.42 -6.11
N ASP A 51 -8.32 -3.73 -6.38
CA ASP A 51 -9.47 -4.53 -6.01
C ASP A 51 -9.50 -4.85 -4.50
N GLN A 52 -10.64 -5.33 -4.02
CA GLN A 52 -10.86 -5.62 -2.59
C GLN A 52 -9.90 -6.69 -2.04
N ALA A 53 -9.49 -7.68 -2.83
CA ALA A 53 -8.53 -8.69 -2.41
C ALA A 53 -7.12 -8.10 -2.30
N GLY A 54 -6.73 -7.23 -3.24
CA GLY A 54 -5.48 -6.47 -3.16
C GLY A 54 -5.42 -5.57 -1.93
N GLU A 55 -6.50 -4.83 -1.60
CA GLU A 55 -6.58 -4.02 -0.38
C GLU A 55 -6.35 -4.86 0.88
N ARG A 56 -7.01 -6.02 0.97
CA ARG A 56 -6.83 -6.94 2.10
C ARG A 56 -5.39 -7.44 2.20
N ALA A 57 -4.73 -7.69 1.08
CA ALA A 57 -3.33 -8.13 1.08
C ALA A 57 -2.41 -7.04 1.64
N VAL A 58 -2.61 -5.76 1.28
CA VAL A 58 -1.85 -4.63 1.83
C VAL A 58 -2.07 -4.51 3.33
N LEU A 59 -3.33 -4.55 3.79
CA LEU A 59 -3.65 -4.41 5.21
C LEU A 59 -3.07 -5.55 6.05
N ASN A 60 -3.19 -6.79 5.55
CA ASN A 60 -2.59 -7.94 6.22
C ASN A 60 -1.07 -7.82 6.31
N LEU A 61 -0.39 -7.37 5.26
CA LEU A 61 1.05 -7.15 5.28
C LEU A 61 1.46 -6.09 6.32
N LEU A 62 0.71 -4.99 6.40
CA LEU A 62 0.97 -3.94 7.38
C LEU A 62 0.78 -4.46 8.81
N TRP A 63 -0.26 -5.27 9.06
CA TRP A 63 -0.47 -5.87 10.37
C TRP A 63 0.56 -6.94 10.72
N ASP A 64 0.95 -7.79 9.77
CA ASP A 64 1.97 -8.83 9.95
C ASP A 64 3.34 -8.21 10.32
N THR A 65 3.62 -7.04 9.75
CA THR A 65 4.85 -6.27 10.05
C THR A 65 4.73 -5.39 11.30
N GLY A 66 3.61 -5.48 12.04
CA GLY A 66 3.39 -4.78 13.30
C GLY A 66 2.97 -3.31 13.17
N HIS A 67 2.63 -2.83 11.97
CA HIS A 67 2.17 -1.46 11.77
C HIS A 67 0.68 -1.35 12.09
N GLN A 68 0.33 -0.39 12.95
CA GLN A 68 -1.06 -0.05 13.23
C GLN A 68 -1.59 0.94 12.20
N VAL A 69 -2.41 0.43 11.27
CA VAL A 69 -3.14 1.28 10.31
C VAL A 69 -4.22 2.05 11.06
N ARG A 70 -4.07 3.38 11.13
CA ARG A 70 -5.07 4.29 11.72
C ARG A 70 -6.24 4.56 10.79
N SER A 71 -5.98 4.64 9.49
CA SER A 71 -7.00 4.98 8.50
C SER A 71 -6.62 4.44 7.14
N VAL A 72 -7.63 3.95 6.42
CA VAL A 72 -7.53 3.52 5.03
C VAL A 72 -8.34 4.50 4.19
N ARG A 73 -7.73 5.09 3.17
CA ARG A 73 -8.39 5.97 2.20
C ARG A 73 -8.37 5.27 0.85
N ARG A 74 -9.55 5.10 0.25
CA ARG A 74 -9.63 4.70 -1.16
C ARG A 74 -9.78 5.95 -1.99
N GLN A 75 -8.89 6.14 -2.96
CA GLN A 75 -9.12 7.08 -4.03
C GLN A 75 -9.84 6.33 -5.14
N SER A 76 -11.16 6.53 -5.21
CA SER A 76 -11.92 6.24 -6.41
C SER A 76 -11.61 7.35 -7.41
N GLN A 77 -11.07 6.99 -8.57
CA GLN A 77 -10.98 7.93 -9.70
C GLN A 77 -12.38 8.30 -10.20
#